data_AF-A0A9W7C9A7-F1
#
_entry.id   AF-A0A9W7C9A7-F1
#
_cell.length_a   1.000
_cell.length_b   1.000
_cell.length_c   1.000
_cell.angle_alpha   90.00
_cell.angle_beta   90.00
_cell.angle_gamma   90.00
#
_symmetry.space_group_name_H-M   'P 1'
#
loop_
_entity.id
_entity.type
_entity.pdbx_description
1 polymer ?
#
loop_
_entity_poly.entity_id
_entity_poly.type
_entity_poly.pdbx_seq_one_letter_code
_entity_poly.pdbx_strand_id
1 'polypeptide(L)'
;MGRAKHSGSAPAALNEYTLMSDTAGEYPELERLTERTAERRTLHEDAGRTRVMLSEERTWNFQNTIAFWAATFFIQGSVLFTIGSACMYPSVLTVCGEEGTDAEDETVNCQPEFIYKAWVDYSFMIGAWCFTVGNYCVYFQVINSHDEDDGDDKYDGKLRFVTRPIRDWGHIGAISNLLGAFAFNVNTLLMYDTANHDGSVWYEYNLVYVLSGGLGSVLFAVGAFAEGEHNTWRSGSLWENVKKPEVLMAVLNFLASLMFLLAYIVEYNHYANHHEEVLVWLVATPFTVGSFFFFIGSWMSLVLWKQQNFGLGYAKHIYGKSHVVVDLPQQLMAIVYIGCITMQWERLANCFTYDWGYYHNVYLLEITFRLLLYHCIMFLMSALHTTPNRHPFRFLLWAMRVIALYAFVGDVYLLRKESLDLASEGRESD
;
A
#
# COMPACT_ATOMS: atom_id res chain seq x y z
N MET A 1 59.57 7.93 -8.44
CA MET A 1 59.67 6.74 -7.57
C MET A 1 59.02 5.57 -8.28
N GLY A 2 59.83 4.55 -8.60
CA GLY A 2 59.51 3.50 -9.57
C GLY A 2 58.58 2.41 -9.03
N ARG A 3 57.68 1.95 -9.88
CA ARG A 3 56.88 0.72 -9.68
C ARG A 3 57.52 -0.40 -10.51
N ALA A 4 58.11 -1.36 -9.81
CA ALA A 4 58.64 -2.58 -10.39
C ALA A 4 57.50 -3.50 -10.86
N LYS A 5 57.63 -4.02 -12.08
CA LYS A 5 56.83 -5.11 -12.63
C LYS A 5 57.32 -6.43 -12.04
N HIS A 6 56.45 -7.15 -11.31
CA HIS A 6 56.66 -8.56 -10.99
C HIS A 6 55.82 -9.42 -11.93
N SER A 7 56.49 -10.06 -12.88
CA SER A 7 55.98 -11.17 -13.67
C SER A 7 56.14 -12.46 -12.85
N GLY A 8 55.04 -12.99 -12.32
CA GLY A 8 55.02 -14.32 -11.73
C GLY A 8 54.90 -15.38 -12.83
N SER A 9 55.89 -16.26 -12.92
CA SER A 9 55.90 -17.45 -13.78
C SER A 9 54.91 -18.48 -13.26
N ALA A 10 54.04 -18.99 -14.15
CA ALA A 10 53.15 -20.11 -13.87
C ALA A 10 53.97 -21.40 -13.61
N PRO A 11 53.57 -22.25 -12.65
CA PRO A 11 54.22 -23.54 -12.42
C PRO A 11 53.92 -24.50 -13.58
N ALA A 12 54.99 -25.08 -14.12
CA ALA A 12 54.96 -26.16 -15.11
C ALA A 12 54.44 -27.45 -14.45
N ALA A 13 53.13 -27.66 -14.48
CA ALA A 13 52.48 -28.88 -13.98
C ALA A 13 51.39 -29.37 -14.96
N LEU A 14 51.67 -29.32 -16.26
CA LEU A 14 50.68 -29.66 -17.31
C LEU A 14 51.24 -30.58 -18.42
N ASN A 15 52.38 -31.26 -18.19
CA ASN A 15 53.01 -32.12 -19.19
C ASN A 15 52.90 -33.63 -18.94
N GLU A 16 52.16 -34.09 -17.93
CA GLU A 16 51.98 -35.54 -17.68
C GLU A 16 50.68 -36.14 -18.23
N TYR A 17 49.76 -35.35 -18.79
CA TYR A 17 48.52 -35.90 -19.38
C TYR A 17 48.62 -36.28 -20.86
N THR A 18 49.74 -36.00 -21.53
CA THR A 18 49.88 -36.22 -22.98
C THR A 18 50.45 -37.60 -23.33
N LEU A 19 50.77 -38.45 -22.35
CA LEU A 19 51.38 -39.78 -22.57
C LEU A 19 50.42 -40.97 -22.40
N MET A 20 49.11 -40.72 -22.24
CA MET A 20 48.09 -41.77 -22.12
C MET A 20 47.10 -41.87 -23.30
N SER A 21 47.29 -41.13 -24.42
CA SER A 21 46.36 -41.26 -25.55
C SER A 21 46.59 -42.48 -26.44
N ASP A 22 47.72 -43.19 -26.31
CA ASP A 22 48.09 -44.27 -27.23
C ASP A 22 47.66 -45.68 -26.75
N THR A 23 46.96 -45.80 -25.62
CA THR A 23 46.40 -47.07 -25.11
C THR A 23 44.86 -47.06 -24.99
N ALA A 24 44.19 -46.07 -25.60
CA ALA A 24 42.73 -45.93 -25.57
C ALA A 24 41.94 -47.09 -26.20
N GLY A 25 42.61 -48.09 -26.79
CA GLY A 25 41.97 -49.27 -27.39
C GLY A 25 41.71 -50.45 -26.45
N GLU A 26 42.24 -50.50 -25.22
CA GLU A 26 42.20 -51.73 -24.40
C GLU A 26 41.15 -51.78 -23.27
N TYR A 27 40.46 -50.67 -22.93
CA TYR A 27 39.54 -50.65 -21.78
C TYR A 27 38.20 -49.95 -22.07
N PRO A 28 37.30 -50.59 -22.84
CA PRO A 28 35.95 -50.05 -23.14
C PRO A 28 35.08 -49.83 -21.89
N GLU A 29 35.41 -50.43 -20.75
CA GLU A 29 34.73 -50.16 -19.48
C GLU A 29 35.12 -48.81 -18.85
N LEU A 30 36.37 -48.36 -19.04
CA LEU A 30 36.84 -47.08 -18.49
C LEU A 30 36.21 -45.91 -19.24
N GLU A 31 36.11 -46.00 -20.57
CA GLU A 31 35.43 -45.00 -21.40
C GLU A 31 33.96 -44.85 -20.99
N ARG A 32 33.24 -45.97 -20.82
CA ARG A 32 31.85 -45.98 -20.32
C ARG A 32 31.70 -45.38 -18.91
N LEU A 33 32.68 -45.58 -18.02
CA LEU A 33 32.68 -44.95 -16.68
C LEU A 33 32.89 -43.44 -16.77
N THR A 34 33.76 -42.98 -17.66
CA THR A 34 34.05 -41.56 -17.87
C THR A 34 32.83 -40.84 -18.45
N GLU A 35 32.18 -41.44 -19.45
CA GLU A 35 30.91 -40.96 -20.02
C GLU A 35 29.79 -40.88 -18.96
N ARG A 36 29.59 -41.94 -18.17
CA ARG A 36 28.60 -41.93 -17.07
C ARG A 36 28.89 -40.87 -16.02
N THR A 37 30.15 -40.56 -15.77
CA THR A 37 30.54 -39.53 -14.79
C THR A 37 30.31 -38.13 -15.35
N ALA A 38 30.58 -37.91 -16.64
CA ALA A 38 30.25 -36.68 -17.34
C ALA A 38 28.73 -36.44 -17.40
N GLU A 39 27.95 -37.48 -17.73
CA GLU A 39 26.48 -37.42 -17.76
C GLU A 39 25.88 -37.14 -16.38
N ARG A 40 26.42 -37.73 -15.31
CA ARG A 40 26.00 -37.39 -13.94
C ARG A 40 26.33 -35.95 -13.57
N ARG A 41 27.47 -35.40 -14.02
CA ARG A 41 27.82 -34.00 -13.77
C ARG A 41 26.88 -33.05 -14.50
N THR A 42 26.59 -33.29 -15.78
CA THR A 42 25.63 -32.48 -16.53
C THR A 42 24.24 -32.54 -15.93
N LEU A 43 23.76 -33.72 -15.51
CA LEU A 43 22.48 -33.86 -14.82
C LEU A 43 22.45 -33.11 -13.47
N HIS A 44 23.54 -33.12 -12.70
CA HIS A 44 23.63 -32.35 -11.45
C HIS A 44 23.68 -30.84 -11.70
N GLU A 45 24.38 -30.38 -12.74
CA GLU A 45 24.42 -28.98 -13.14
C GLU A 45 23.06 -28.50 -13.65
N ASP A 46 22.37 -29.29 -14.47
CA ASP A 46 21.02 -28.99 -14.98
C ASP A 46 19.97 -29.03 -13.87
N ALA A 47 20.05 -30.00 -12.94
CA ALA A 47 19.21 -30.02 -11.76
C ALA A 47 19.46 -28.82 -10.85
N GLY A 48 20.72 -28.41 -10.69
CA GLY A 48 21.12 -27.19 -9.99
C GLY A 48 20.51 -25.94 -10.63
N ARG A 49 20.69 -25.76 -11.94
CA ARG A 49 20.12 -24.64 -12.71
C ARG A 49 18.60 -24.59 -12.64
N THR A 50 17.94 -25.73 -12.81
CA THR A 50 16.48 -25.84 -12.72
C THR A 50 15.98 -25.45 -11.33
N ARG A 51 16.68 -25.88 -10.27
CA ARG A 51 16.33 -25.52 -8.89
C ARG A 51 16.50 -24.01 -8.63
N VAL A 52 17.56 -23.40 -9.15
CA VAL A 52 17.79 -21.96 -9.05
C VAL A 52 16.70 -21.18 -9.79
N MET A 53 16.39 -21.55 -11.03
CA MET A 53 15.32 -20.91 -11.82
C MET A 53 13.95 -21.00 -11.13
N LEU A 54 13.59 -22.18 -10.62
CA LEU A 54 12.32 -22.37 -9.90
C LEU A 54 12.27 -21.58 -8.58
N SER A 55 13.42 -21.38 -7.93
CA SER A 55 13.51 -20.56 -6.72
C SER A 55 13.32 -19.09 -7.04
N GLU A 56 14.00 -18.58 -8.07
CA GLU A 56 13.86 -17.21 -8.55
C GLU A 56 12.41 -16.89 -8.95
N GLU A 57 11.78 -17.79 -9.71
CA GLU A 57 10.39 -17.63 -10.15
C GLU A 57 9.40 -17.57 -8.97
N ARG A 58 9.61 -18.39 -7.93
CA ARG A 58 8.77 -18.37 -6.74
C ARG A 58 8.93 -17.08 -5.95
N THR A 59 10.16 -16.66 -5.70
CA THR A 59 10.45 -15.39 -5.02
C THR A 59 9.84 -14.22 -5.79
N TRP A 60 10.00 -14.22 -7.11
CA TRP A 60 9.44 -13.22 -8.01
C TRP A 60 7.92 -13.13 -7.91
N ASN A 61 7.22 -14.26 -8.03
CA ASN A 61 5.75 -14.30 -7.97
C ASN A 61 5.22 -13.86 -6.60
N PHE A 62 5.94 -14.20 -5.54
CA PHE A 62 5.59 -13.78 -4.19
C PHE A 62 5.78 -12.27 -3.98
N GLN A 63 6.93 -11.71 -4.36
CA GLN A 63 7.18 -10.28 -4.29
C GLN A 63 6.20 -9.48 -5.14
N ASN A 64 5.89 -9.96 -6.35
CA ASN A 64 4.88 -9.40 -7.22
C ASN A 64 3.50 -9.31 -6.54
N THR A 65 3.09 -10.39 -5.88
CA THR A 65 1.80 -10.47 -5.17
C THR A 65 1.77 -9.50 -3.99
N ILE A 66 2.85 -9.39 -3.24
CA ILE A 66 2.92 -8.47 -2.10
C ILE A 66 2.93 -7.01 -2.55
N ALA A 67 3.65 -6.66 -3.62
CA ALA A 67 3.64 -5.33 -4.21
C ALA A 67 2.23 -4.92 -4.64
N PHE A 68 1.50 -5.84 -5.28
CA PHE A 68 0.11 -5.61 -5.67
C PHE A 68 -0.78 -5.27 -4.47
N TRP A 69 -0.66 -6.06 -3.40
CA TRP A 69 -1.47 -5.86 -2.19
C TRP A 69 -1.09 -4.57 -1.46
N ALA A 70 0.21 -4.26 -1.35
CA ALA A 70 0.68 -2.99 -0.81
C ALA A 70 0.03 -1.81 -1.54
N ALA A 71 0.13 -1.77 -2.87
CA ALA A 71 -0.48 -0.73 -3.70
C ALA A 71 -2.01 -0.68 -3.52
N THR A 72 -2.67 -1.84 -3.51
CA THR A 72 -4.13 -1.92 -3.33
C THR A 72 -4.57 -1.35 -2.00
N PHE A 73 -3.89 -1.69 -0.90
CA PHE A 73 -4.19 -1.16 0.42
C PHE A 73 -3.89 0.33 0.55
N PHE A 74 -2.80 0.82 -0.05
CA PHE A 74 -2.52 2.26 -0.08
C PHE A 74 -3.60 3.05 -0.82
N ILE A 75 -4.12 2.54 -1.94
CA ILE A 75 -5.22 3.20 -2.65
C ILE A 75 -6.49 3.17 -1.81
N GLN A 76 -6.87 2.04 -1.21
CA GLN A 76 -8.02 1.95 -0.32
C GLN A 76 -7.90 2.95 0.84
N GLY A 77 -6.75 2.99 1.52
CA GLY A 77 -6.49 3.91 2.63
C GLY A 77 -6.61 5.37 2.20
N SER A 78 -6.03 5.73 1.06
CA SER A 78 -6.07 7.09 0.54
C SER A 78 -7.48 7.53 0.14
N VAL A 79 -8.29 6.63 -0.45
CA VAL A 79 -9.68 6.94 -0.80
C VAL A 79 -10.50 7.19 0.46
N LEU A 80 -10.40 6.34 1.48
CA LEU A 80 -11.14 6.50 2.73
C LEU A 80 -10.72 7.76 3.48
N PHE A 81 -9.43 8.10 3.48
CA PHE A 81 -8.95 9.38 4.02
C PHE A 81 -9.48 10.58 3.25
N THR A 82 -9.58 10.47 1.92
CA THR A 82 -10.14 11.54 1.09
C THR A 82 -11.63 11.73 1.38
N ILE A 83 -12.39 10.64 1.55
CA ILE A 83 -13.80 10.67 1.96
C ILE A 83 -13.93 11.34 3.33
N GLY A 84 -13.19 10.84 4.33
CA GLY A 84 -13.19 11.39 5.69
C GLY A 84 -12.88 12.88 5.71
N SER A 85 -11.81 13.30 5.04
CA SER A 85 -11.41 14.70 4.96
C SER A 85 -12.44 15.58 4.23
N ALA A 86 -13.06 15.07 3.15
CA ALA A 86 -14.10 15.78 2.44
C ALA A 86 -15.39 15.92 3.26
N CYS A 87 -15.69 14.93 4.10
CA CYS A 87 -16.82 14.97 5.01
C CYS A 87 -16.58 15.86 6.24
N MET A 88 -15.34 16.28 6.52
CA MET A 88 -15.07 17.30 7.55
C MET A 88 -15.59 18.70 7.19
N TYR A 89 -15.89 18.97 5.91
CA TYR A 89 -16.44 20.26 5.51
C TYR A 89 -17.88 20.40 6.02
N PRO A 90 -18.21 21.48 6.75
CA PRO A 90 -19.55 21.67 7.32
C PRO A 90 -20.68 21.57 6.28
N SER A 91 -20.43 22.03 5.05
CA SER A 91 -21.36 22.02 3.92
C SER A 91 -21.65 20.64 3.31
N VAL A 92 -20.81 19.63 3.58
CA VAL A 92 -20.96 18.28 3.02
C VAL A 92 -21.87 17.42 3.87
N LEU A 93 -21.68 17.49 5.19
CA LEU A 93 -22.47 16.73 6.16
C LEU A 93 -23.65 17.52 6.75
N THR A 94 -23.95 18.73 6.25
CA THR A 94 -25.15 19.46 6.67
C THR A 94 -26.37 18.66 6.24
N VAL A 95 -26.92 17.87 7.17
CA VAL A 95 -28.28 17.37 7.05
C VAL A 95 -29.14 18.62 6.95
N CYS A 96 -29.81 18.79 5.81
CA CYS A 96 -30.61 19.98 5.49
C CYS A 96 -31.61 20.26 6.62
N GLY A 97 -31.21 21.07 7.59
CA GLY A 97 -32.09 21.78 8.50
C GLY A 97 -32.80 22.84 7.66
N GLU A 98 -34.12 22.87 7.76
CA GLU A 98 -34.96 23.78 7.00
C GLU A 98 -34.49 25.23 7.17
N GLU A 99 -34.40 25.98 6.06
CA GLU A 99 -34.16 27.44 6.01
C GLU A 99 -35.32 28.26 6.64
N GLY A 100 -36.02 27.74 7.65
CA GLY A 100 -37.36 28.16 8.02
C GLY A 100 -37.57 28.73 9.43
N THR A 101 -36.60 28.64 10.33
CA THR A 101 -36.74 29.19 11.69
C THR A 101 -35.80 30.36 11.89
N ASP A 102 -36.40 31.56 11.97
CA ASP A 102 -35.75 32.83 12.26
C ASP A 102 -34.82 32.70 13.48
N ALA A 103 -33.53 32.55 13.20
CA ALA A 103 -32.47 32.34 14.17
C ALA A 103 -32.02 33.68 14.77
N GLU A 104 -32.47 33.98 15.99
CA GLU A 104 -31.75 34.85 16.93
C GLU A 104 -31.08 34.05 18.06
N ASP A 105 -31.39 32.77 18.23
CA ASP A 105 -30.63 31.90 19.13
C ASP A 105 -29.54 31.18 18.35
N GLU A 106 -28.30 31.59 18.64
CA GLU A 106 -27.01 31.05 18.22
C GLU A 106 -26.77 29.61 18.70
N THR A 107 -27.82 28.78 18.79
CA THR A 107 -27.70 27.35 19.07
C THR A 107 -27.09 26.67 17.87
N VAL A 108 -25.76 26.64 17.91
CA VAL A 108 -24.81 25.79 17.18
C VAL A 108 -25.52 24.65 16.45
N ASN A 109 -25.42 24.67 15.12
CA ASN A 109 -25.74 23.55 14.24
C ASN A 109 -24.89 22.32 14.64
N CYS A 110 -25.30 21.60 15.67
CA CYS A 110 -24.67 20.35 16.05
C CYS A 110 -25.08 19.30 15.03
N GLN A 111 -24.17 18.96 14.12
CA GLN A 111 -24.36 17.78 13.28
C GLN A 111 -24.55 16.55 14.20
N PRO A 112 -25.44 15.60 13.86
CA PRO A 112 -25.61 14.41 14.65
C PRO A 112 -24.27 13.66 14.75
N GLU A 113 -23.78 13.47 15.98
CA GLU A 113 -22.46 12.91 16.28
C GLU A 113 -22.21 11.58 15.54
N PHE A 114 -23.25 10.76 15.41
CA PHE A 114 -23.18 9.46 14.72
C PHE A 114 -22.89 9.58 13.22
N ILE A 115 -23.36 10.63 12.54
CA ILE A 115 -23.09 10.85 11.11
C ILE A 115 -21.62 11.21 10.92
N TYR A 116 -21.11 12.13 11.75
CA TYR A 116 -19.71 12.52 11.72
C TYR A 116 -18.80 11.33 11.97
N LYS A 117 -19.08 10.53 13.01
CA LYS A 117 -18.34 9.30 13.30
C LYS A 117 -18.31 8.36 12.09
N ALA A 118 -19.42 8.22 11.38
CA ALA A 118 -19.55 7.25 10.30
C ALA A 118 -18.71 7.67 9.08
N TRP A 119 -18.82 8.94 8.69
CA TRP A 119 -18.24 9.46 7.45
C TRP A 119 -16.85 10.06 7.61
N VAL A 120 -16.40 10.30 8.84
CA VAL A 120 -15.10 10.91 9.14
C VAL A 120 -14.24 9.95 9.95
N ASP A 121 -14.63 9.66 11.19
CA ASP A 121 -13.77 8.93 12.13
C ASP A 121 -13.52 7.48 11.68
N TYR A 122 -14.57 6.77 11.25
CA TYR A 122 -14.44 5.39 10.79
C TYR A 122 -13.74 5.31 9.44
N SER A 123 -13.98 6.25 8.53
CA SER A 123 -13.27 6.33 7.25
C SER A 123 -11.77 6.53 7.48
N PHE A 124 -11.37 7.44 8.38
CA PHE A 124 -9.96 7.59 8.78
C PHE A 124 -9.40 6.34 9.46
N MET A 125 -10.14 5.74 10.40
CA MET A 125 -9.65 4.55 11.12
C MET A 125 -9.43 3.37 10.17
N ILE A 126 -10.41 3.03 9.35
CA ILE A 126 -10.30 1.93 8.38
C ILE A 126 -9.22 2.25 7.34
N GLY A 127 -9.10 3.51 6.93
CA GLY A 127 -8.01 3.94 6.07
C GLY A 127 -6.63 3.73 6.70
N ALA A 128 -6.50 3.96 8.01
CA ALA A 128 -5.25 3.77 8.75
C ALA A 128 -4.90 2.28 8.85
N TRP A 129 -5.90 1.41 9.00
CA TRP A 129 -5.72 -0.05 8.93
C TRP A 129 -5.16 -0.45 7.57
N CYS A 130 -5.76 0.04 6.48
CA CYS A 130 -5.29 -0.19 5.12
C CYS A 130 -3.83 0.28 4.96
N PHE A 131 -3.49 1.50 5.36
CA PHE A 131 -2.11 1.99 5.29
C PHE A 131 -1.14 1.14 6.12
N THR A 132 -1.57 0.60 7.26
CA THR A 132 -0.72 -0.25 8.11
C THR A 132 -0.39 -1.57 7.44
N VAL A 133 -1.40 -2.23 6.88
CA VAL A 133 -1.20 -3.48 6.12
C VAL A 133 -0.33 -3.21 4.90
N GLY A 134 -0.59 -2.13 4.16
CA GLY A 134 0.21 -1.74 2.99
C GLY A 134 1.68 -1.46 3.34
N ASN A 135 1.93 -0.69 4.40
CA ASN A 135 3.29 -0.39 4.87
C ASN A 135 3.99 -1.63 5.41
N TYR A 136 3.27 -2.55 6.04
CA TYR A 136 3.84 -3.83 6.45
C TYR A 136 4.24 -4.67 5.24
N CYS A 137 3.42 -4.71 4.18
CA CYS A 137 3.77 -5.38 2.93
C CYS A 137 5.06 -4.81 2.32
N VAL A 138 5.21 -3.48 2.26
CA VAL A 138 6.45 -2.83 1.77
C VAL A 138 7.64 -3.18 2.66
N TYR A 139 7.51 -3.03 3.99
CA TYR A 139 8.54 -3.42 4.94
C TYR A 139 8.96 -4.88 4.74
N PHE A 140 7.97 -5.77 4.63
CA PHE A 140 8.19 -7.18 4.42
C PHE A 140 8.93 -7.47 3.11
N GLN A 141 8.66 -6.74 2.02
CA GLN A 141 9.43 -6.84 0.79
C GLN A 141 10.87 -6.38 0.96
N VAL A 142 11.08 -5.25 1.62
CA VAL A 142 12.41 -4.67 1.84
C VAL A 142 13.30 -5.59 2.70
N ILE A 143 12.75 -6.21 3.75
CA ILE A 143 13.56 -7.08 4.61
C ILE A 143 13.84 -8.47 4.00
N ASN A 144 13.06 -8.83 2.98
CA ASN A 144 13.24 -10.06 2.18
C ASN A 144 13.77 -9.76 0.78
N SER A 145 14.27 -8.55 0.57
CA SER A 145 14.86 -8.10 -0.69
C SER A 145 16.26 -8.73 -0.78
N HIS A 146 16.52 -9.55 -1.80
CA HIS A 146 17.81 -10.24 -1.94
C HIS A 146 18.84 -9.27 -2.48
N ASP A 147 19.69 -8.73 -1.61
CA ASP A 147 20.93 -8.11 -2.06
C ASP A 147 21.95 -9.23 -2.34
N GLU A 148 22.33 -9.35 -3.61
CA GLU A 148 23.33 -10.32 -4.09
C GLU A 148 24.74 -10.04 -3.54
N ASP A 149 24.96 -8.90 -2.88
CA ASP A 149 26.27 -8.41 -2.43
C ASP A 149 26.72 -8.95 -1.05
N ASP A 150 25.85 -9.63 -0.28
CA ASP A 150 26.26 -10.28 0.98
C ASP A 150 26.89 -11.66 0.67
N GLY A 151 28.10 -11.62 0.10
CA GLY A 151 28.84 -12.74 -0.49
C GLY A 151 29.28 -13.89 0.42
N ASP A 152 28.59 -14.19 1.52
CA ASP A 152 28.90 -15.37 2.34
C ASP A 152 27.70 -15.98 3.11
N ASP A 153 26.56 -15.30 3.19
CA ASP A 153 25.41 -15.86 3.89
C ASP A 153 24.54 -16.69 2.96
N LYS A 154 24.70 -18.01 3.08
CA LYS A 154 23.76 -19.01 2.56
C LYS A 154 22.34 -18.53 2.78
N TYR A 155 21.66 -18.22 1.68
CA TYR A 155 20.23 -18.00 1.69
C TYR A 155 19.53 -19.24 2.24
N ASP A 156 19.11 -19.15 3.50
CA ASP A 156 18.48 -20.26 4.25
C ASP A 156 17.06 -20.57 3.73
N GLY A 157 16.56 -19.84 2.73
CA GLY A 157 15.20 -19.98 2.19
C GLY A 157 14.09 -19.55 3.14
N LYS A 158 14.43 -19.01 4.31
CA LYS A 158 13.46 -18.64 5.35
C LYS A 158 13.02 -17.19 5.15
N LEU A 159 11.70 -17.00 5.07
CA LEU A 159 11.08 -15.69 5.10
C LEU A 159 11.31 -15.03 6.46
N ARG A 160 11.70 -13.76 6.44
CA ARG A 160 11.85 -12.92 7.64
C ARG A 160 10.59 -12.09 7.80
N PHE A 161 10.00 -12.13 8.99
CA PHE A 161 8.80 -11.33 9.31
C PHE A 161 9.15 -10.02 10.00
N VAL A 162 10.30 -10.00 10.69
CA VAL A 162 10.88 -8.85 11.40
C VAL A 162 12.40 -8.99 11.32
N THR A 163 13.11 -7.90 11.04
CA THR A 163 14.57 -7.84 11.10
C THR A 163 15.04 -6.51 11.67
N ARG A 164 16.29 -6.49 12.15
CA ARG A 164 16.97 -5.25 12.49
C ARG A 164 17.22 -4.45 11.20
N PRO A 165 16.91 -3.15 11.16
CA PRO A 165 17.09 -2.36 9.95
C PRO A 165 18.58 -2.29 9.58
N ILE A 166 18.86 -2.55 8.31
CA ILE A 166 20.15 -2.25 7.70
C ILE A 166 20.19 -0.73 7.46
N ARG A 167 21.38 -0.12 7.53
CA ARG A 167 21.57 1.33 7.35
C ARG A 167 21.50 1.72 5.86
N ASP A 168 20.38 1.41 5.24
CA ASP A 168 20.00 1.70 3.87
C ASP A 168 18.77 2.63 3.88
N TRP A 169 18.68 3.54 2.91
CA TRP A 169 17.56 4.47 2.76
C TRP A 169 16.23 3.75 2.50
N GLY A 170 16.21 2.64 1.78
CA GLY A 170 15.03 1.80 1.58
C GLY A 170 14.50 1.22 2.89
N HIS A 171 15.37 0.62 3.69
CA HIS A 171 15.05 0.09 5.03
C HIS A 171 14.55 1.20 5.99
N ILE A 172 15.25 2.34 6.02
CA ILE A 172 14.85 3.48 6.85
C ILE A 172 13.48 4.01 6.41
N GLY A 173 13.25 4.11 5.10
CA GLY A 173 11.99 4.55 4.53
C GLY A 173 10.83 3.65 4.96
N ALA A 174 10.97 2.34 4.74
CA ALA A 174 9.93 1.37 5.03
C ALA A 174 9.61 1.26 6.53
N ILE A 175 10.64 1.24 7.40
CA ILE A 175 10.40 1.19 8.85
C ILE A 175 9.78 2.48 9.38
N SER A 176 10.21 3.64 8.85
CA SER A 176 9.65 4.94 9.25
C SER A 176 8.16 5.00 8.90
N ASN A 177 7.77 4.62 7.68
CA ASN A 177 6.36 4.60 7.31
C ASN A 177 5.54 3.58 8.12
N LEU A 178 6.09 2.40 8.41
CA LEU A 178 5.38 1.41 9.23
C LEU A 178 5.13 1.94 10.66
N LEU A 179 6.13 2.57 11.27
CA LEU A 179 5.98 3.22 12.58
C LEU A 179 5.02 4.41 12.51
N GLY A 180 5.06 5.19 11.42
CA GLY A 180 4.13 6.28 11.16
C GLY A 180 2.68 5.79 11.08
N ALA A 181 2.45 4.67 10.39
CA ALA A 181 1.14 4.03 10.30
C ALA A 181 0.63 3.57 11.69
N PHE A 182 1.48 2.96 12.52
CA PHE A 182 1.09 2.61 13.88
C PHE A 182 0.74 3.84 14.73
N ALA A 183 1.52 4.92 14.65
CA ALA A 183 1.20 6.17 15.34
C ALA A 183 -0.16 6.73 14.88
N PHE A 184 -0.45 6.66 13.58
CA PHE A 184 -1.73 7.11 13.02
C PHE A 184 -2.92 6.22 13.43
N ASN A 185 -2.71 4.93 13.68
CA ASN A 185 -3.76 4.08 14.28
C ASN A 185 -4.08 4.52 15.70
N VAL A 186 -3.07 4.87 16.50
CA VAL A 186 -3.30 5.42 17.84
C VAL A 186 -4.10 6.72 17.74
N ASN A 187 -3.74 7.60 16.80
CA ASN A 187 -4.48 8.83 16.54
C ASN A 187 -5.96 8.55 16.23
N THR A 188 -6.24 7.72 15.24
CA THR A 188 -7.62 7.44 14.81
C THR A 188 -8.44 6.64 15.83
N LEU A 189 -7.81 5.78 16.64
CA LEU A 189 -8.50 5.10 17.75
C LEU A 189 -8.92 6.08 18.86
N LEU A 190 -8.16 7.15 19.08
CA LEU A 190 -8.49 8.16 20.09
C LEU A 190 -9.68 9.06 19.70
N MET A 191 -10.11 9.03 18.44
CA MET A 191 -11.39 9.65 18.02
C MET A 191 -12.60 9.00 18.71
N TYR A 192 -12.45 7.78 19.25
CA TYR A 192 -13.50 7.02 19.94
C TYR A 192 -13.38 7.03 21.46
N ASP A 193 -12.45 7.80 22.03
CA ASP A 193 -12.32 7.86 23.49
C ASP A 193 -13.55 8.50 24.11
N THR A 194 -14.42 7.66 24.67
CA THR A 194 -15.70 8.00 25.30
C THR A 194 -15.54 8.66 26.67
N ALA A 195 -14.32 8.86 27.17
CA ALA A 195 -14.09 9.36 28.52
C ALA A 195 -14.62 10.80 28.75
N ASN A 196 -14.89 11.56 27.68
CA ASN A 196 -15.43 12.92 27.76
C ASN A 196 -16.92 12.96 27.33
N HIS A 197 -17.74 12.19 28.02
CA HIS A 197 -19.17 11.98 27.74
C HIS A 197 -20.12 13.14 28.12
N ASP A 198 -19.63 14.36 28.36
CA ASP A 198 -20.49 15.50 28.71
C ASP A 198 -21.17 16.14 27.47
N GLY A 199 -21.49 15.32 26.46
CA GLY A 199 -22.48 15.63 25.42
C GLY A 199 -22.11 16.73 24.44
N SER A 200 -20.90 17.30 24.53
CA SER A 200 -20.51 18.36 23.64
C SER A 200 -19.05 18.18 23.20
N VAL A 201 -18.92 17.88 21.92
CA VAL A 201 -17.84 18.42 21.07
C VAL A 201 -16.57 17.55 21.01
N TRP A 202 -16.41 16.87 19.88
CA TRP A 202 -15.18 16.28 19.31
C TRP A 202 -13.96 17.24 19.23
N TYR A 203 -14.13 18.50 19.64
CA TYR A 203 -13.09 19.51 19.79
C TYR A 203 -12.47 19.55 21.18
N GLU A 204 -12.87 18.66 22.10
CA GLU A 204 -12.11 18.49 23.33
C GLU A 204 -10.73 17.92 23.00
N TYR A 205 -9.79 18.85 22.90
CA TYR A 205 -8.42 18.59 22.57
C TYR A 205 -7.85 17.43 23.38
N ASN A 206 -7.40 16.42 22.66
CA ASN A 206 -6.65 15.31 23.21
C ASN A 206 -5.19 15.42 22.74
N LEU A 207 -4.29 15.72 23.69
CA LEU A 207 -2.86 15.84 23.39
C LEU A 207 -2.31 14.54 22.76
N VAL A 208 -2.77 13.36 23.19
CA VAL A 208 -2.30 12.08 22.64
C VAL A 208 -2.77 11.93 21.20
N TYR A 209 -4.01 12.33 20.90
CA TYR A 209 -4.54 12.38 19.52
C TYR A 209 -3.62 13.24 18.66
N VAL A 210 -3.43 14.52 19.00
CA VAL A 210 -2.63 15.44 18.17
C VAL A 210 -1.17 15.00 18.06
N LEU A 211 -0.54 14.56 19.15
CA LEU A 211 0.86 14.12 19.14
C LEU A 211 1.05 12.86 18.30
N SER A 212 0.14 11.89 18.37
CA SER A 212 0.25 10.66 17.59
C SER A 212 0.02 10.89 16.10
N GLY A 213 -0.91 11.78 15.73
CA GLY A 213 -1.15 12.20 14.34
C GLY A 213 0.03 13.01 13.77
N GLY A 214 0.54 13.97 14.55
CA GLY A 214 1.73 14.75 14.19
C GLY A 214 2.98 13.87 14.05
N LEU A 215 3.22 12.95 14.99
CA LEU A 215 4.32 11.98 14.93
C LEU A 215 4.20 11.08 13.69
N GLY A 216 3.01 10.55 13.41
CA GLY A 216 2.73 9.77 12.21
C GLY A 216 3.09 10.53 10.93
N SER A 217 2.66 11.79 10.85
CA SER A 217 2.94 12.68 9.72
C SER A 217 4.44 12.96 9.54
N VAL A 218 5.18 13.19 10.62
CA VAL A 218 6.65 13.36 10.57
C VAL A 218 7.33 12.08 10.09
N LEU A 219 6.93 10.91 10.60
CA LEU A 219 7.50 9.63 10.21
C LEU A 219 7.20 9.28 8.75
N PHE A 220 6.02 9.59 8.24
CA PHE A 220 5.71 9.45 6.82
C PHE A 220 6.53 10.41 5.95
N ALA A 221 6.74 11.66 6.39
CA ALA A 221 7.60 12.61 5.69
C ALA A 221 9.06 12.12 5.64
N VAL A 222 9.59 11.60 6.76
CA VAL A 222 10.92 10.99 6.80
C VAL A 222 10.99 9.77 5.89
N GLY A 223 9.94 8.93 5.88
CA GLY A 223 9.88 7.75 5.05
C GLY A 223 9.89 8.05 3.56
N ALA A 224 9.06 9.02 3.14
CA ALA A 224 9.00 9.52 1.76
C ALA A 224 10.30 10.21 1.34
N PHE A 225 10.94 10.96 2.25
CA PHE A 225 12.25 11.56 2.00
C PHE A 225 13.33 10.49 1.79
N ALA A 226 13.36 9.46 2.64
CA ALA A 226 14.30 8.34 2.52
C ALA A 226 14.04 7.55 1.23
N GLU A 227 12.78 7.34 0.84
CA GLU A 227 12.40 6.78 -0.45
C GLU A 227 12.95 7.63 -1.62
N GLY A 228 12.85 8.95 -1.53
CA GLY A 228 13.42 9.87 -2.51
C GLY A 228 14.95 9.78 -2.62
N GLU A 229 15.66 9.74 -1.48
CA GLU A 229 17.11 9.54 -1.44
C GLU A 229 17.51 8.19 -2.04
N HIS A 230 16.79 7.13 -1.68
CA HIS A 230 16.98 5.81 -2.28
C HIS A 230 16.82 5.87 -3.79
N ASN A 231 15.81 6.61 -4.26
CA ASN A 231 15.54 6.88 -5.67
C ASN A 231 16.40 7.96 -6.31
N THR A 232 17.45 8.42 -5.62
CA THR A 232 18.46 9.34 -6.14
C THR A 232 17.83 10.61 -6.73
N TRP A 233 16.73 11.09 -6.16
CA TRP A 233 15.98 12.24 -6.66
C TRP A 233 16.78 13.55 -6.73
N ARG A 234 17.92 13.62 -6.01
CA ARG A 234 18.90 14.71 -6.00
C ARG A 234 19.97 14.61 -7.09
N SER A 235 20.05 13.49 -7.80
CA SER A 235 21.05 13.29 -8.85
C SER A 235 20.61 13.98 -10.15
N GLY A 236 21.15 15.16 -10.44
CA GLY A 236 20.81 15.92 -11.65
C GLY A 236 19.62 16.86 -11.46
N SER A 237 18.87 17.14 -12.53
CA SER A 237 17.74 18.08 -12.49
C SER A 237 16.54 17.46 -11.79
N LEU A 238 15.99 18.15 -10.79
CA LEU A 238 14.78 17.73 -10.07
C LEU A 238 13.63 17.43 -11.05
N TRP A 239 13.44 18.28 -12.06
CA TRP A 239 12.39 18.13 -13.06
C TRP A 239 12.54 16.90 -13.95
N GLU A 240 13.77 16.43 -14.17
CA GLU A 240 14.01 15.19 -14.90
C GLU A 240 13.74 13.98 -14.02
N ASN A 241 14.14 14.05 -12.74
CA ASN A 241 13.91 12.97 -11.79
C ASN A 241 12.44 12.79 -11.43
N VAL A 242 11.67 13.88 -11.27
CA VAL A 242 10.22 13.81 -10.97
C VAL A 242 9.42 13.14 -12.09
N LYS A 243 9.98 12.98 -13.30
CA LYS A 243 9.34 12.17 -14.35
C LYS A 243 9.41 10.67 -14.08
N LYS A 244 10.31 10.23 -13.19
CA LYS A 244 10.39 8.84 -12.74
C LYS A 244 9.26 8.57 -11.75
N PRO A 245 8.41 7.55 -11.98
CA PRO A 245 7.23 7.31 -11.16
C PRO A 245 7.54 7.11 -9.68
N GLU A 246 8.64 6.46 -9.34
CA GLU A 246 9.11 6.26 -7.97
C GLU A 246 9.51 7.56 -7.26
N VAL A 247 10.11 8.51 -7.99
CA VAL A 247 10.46 9.83 -7.43
C VAL A 247 9.21 10.68 -7.29
N LEU A 248 8.32 10.67 -8.27
CA LEU A 248 7.05 11.39 -8.20
C LEU A 248 6.23 10.93 -7.00
N MET A 249 6.15 9.60 -6.80
CA MET A 249 5.46 9.00 -5.66
C MET A 249 6.05 9.47 -4.33
N ALA A 250 7.38 9.42 -4.17
CA ALA A 250 8.06 9.92 -2.98
C ALA A 250 7.77 11.41 -2.72
N VAL A 251 7.79 12.26 -3.76
CA VAL A 251 7.46 13.70 -3.63
C VAL A 251 6.01 13.90 -3.20
N LEU A 252 5.06 13.18 -3.80
CA LEU A 252 3.64 13.28 -3.46
C LEU A 252 3.38 12.83 -2.02
N ASN A 253 3.96 11.70 -1.60
CA ASN A 253 3.84 11.20 -0.23
C ASN A 253 4.47 12.18 0.78
N PHE A 254 5.59 12.81 0.42
CA PHE A 254 6.22 13.83 1.26
C PHE A 254 5.31 15.06 1.43
N LEU A 255 4.77 15.59 0.32
CA LEU A 255 3.85 16.72 0.35
C LEU A 255 2.57 16.39 1.12
N ALA A 256 2.01 15.19 0.93
CA ALA A 256 0.86 14.70 1.65
C ALA A 256 1.10 14.71 3.17
N SER A 257 2.23 14.15 3.59
CA SER A 257 2.64 14.10 4.99
C SER A 257 2.82 15.49 5.60
N LEU A 258 3.34 16.45 4.84
CA LEU A 258 3.45 17.85 5.29
C LEU A 258 2.09 18.54 5.44
N MET A 259 1.12 18.24 4.57
CA MET A 259 -0.24 18.79 4.69
C MET A 259 -0.94 18.25 5.95
N PHE A 260 -0.79 16.96 6.25
CA PHE A 260 -1.30 16.37 7.49
C PHE A 260 -0.62 16.97 8.72
N LEU A 261 0.70 17.13 8.68
CA LEU A 261 1.44 17.78 9.76
C LEU A 261 0.96 19.22 10.01
N LEU A 262 0.68 19.97 8.95
CA LEU A 262 0.15 21.33 9.06
C LEU A 262 -1.19 21.35 9.79
N ALA A 263 -2.12 20.46 9.42
CA ALA A 263 -3.42 20.33 10.10
C ALA A 263 -3.25 20.02 11.60
N TYR A 264 -2.41 19.05 11.96
CA TYR A 264 -2.16 18.72 13.37
C TYR A 264 -1.46 19.84 14.15
N ILE A 265 -0.60 20.65 13.52
CA ILE A 265 -0.03 21.84 14.16
C ILE A 265 -1.12 22.86 14.48
N VAL A 266 -2.10 23.03 13.59
CA VAL A 266 -3.22 23.94 13.81
C VAL A 266 -4.11 23.44 14.93
N GLU A 267 -4.44 22.14 14.94
CA GLU A 267 -5.19 21.49 16.02
C GLU A 267 -4.46 21.57 17.37
N TYR A 268 -3.12 21.42 17.39
CA TYR A 268 -2.31 21.55 18.59
C TYR A 268 -2.48 22.89 19.31
N ASN A 269 -2.65 23.96 18.53
CA ASN A 269 -2.78 25.31 19.06
C ASN A 269 -4.23 25.69 19.40
N HIS A 270 -5.18 24.77 19.22
CA HIS A 270 -6.62 24.98 19.44
C HIS A 270 -7.24 26.12 18.60
N TYR A 271 -6.55 26.60 17.55
CA TYR A 271 -7.03 27.74 16.77
C TYR A 271 -8.35 27.44 16.04
N ALA A 272 -8.57 26.18 15.65
CA ALA A 272 -9.78 25.75 14.94
C ALA A 272 -11.03 25.73 15.84
N ASN A 273 -10.87 25.62 17.16
CA ASN A 273 -11.99 25.49 18.11
C ASN A 273 -12.83 26.77 18.21
N HIS A 274 -12.30 27.91 17.77
CA HIS A 274 -12.95 29.21 17.91
C HIS A 274 -13.39 29.83 16.59
N HIS A 275 -12.98 29.25 15.45
CA HIS A 275 -13.19 29.82 14.13
C HIS A 275 -13.44 28.74 13.08
N GLU A 276 -14.68 28.66 12.57
CA GLU A 276 -15.05 27.71 11.51
C GLU A 276 -14.17 27.87 10.26
N GLU A 277 -13.81 29.10 9.90
CA GLU A 277 -12.91 29.36 8.77
C GLU A 277 -11.53 28.70 8.95
N VAL A 278 -11.02 28.64 10.19
CA VAL A 278 -9.74 28.00 10.49
C VAL A 278 -9.87 26.48 10.35
N LEU A 279 -10.95 25.88 10.84
CA LEU A 279 -11.23 24.46 10.64
C LEU A 279 -11.25 24.13 9.14
N VAL A 280 -12.01 24.88 8.34
CA VAL A 280 -12.17 24.63 6.91
C VAL A 280 -10.84 24.77 6.16
N TRP A 281 -10.15 25.90 6.33
CA TRP A 281 -8.99 26.23 5.49
C TRP A 281 -7.67 25.68 6.01
N LEU A 282 -7.52 25.49 7.31
CA LEU A 282 -6.26 25.10 7.94
C LEU A 282 -6.27 23.69 8.54
N VAL A 283 -7.42 23.01 8.62
CA VAL A 283 -7.51 21.60 9.05
C VAL A 283 -8.08 20.72 7.94
N ALA A 284 -9.34 20.90 7.56
CA ALA A 284 -10.03 20.06 6.57
C ALA A 284 -9.38 20.15 5.18
N THR A 285 -8.99 21.36 4.75
CA THR A 285 -8.34 21.55 3.44
C THR A 285 -6.97 20.88 3.36
N PRO A 286 -6.03 21.07 4.30
CA PRO A 286 -4.77 20.32 4.29
C PRO A 286 -4.98 18.80 4.35
N PHE A 287 -5.87 18.28 5.19
CA PHE A 287 -6.18 16.84 5.20
C PHE A 287 -6.70 16.35 3.84
N THR A 288 -7.59 17.11 3.21
CA THR A 288 -8.15 16.75 1.90
C THR A 288 -7.10 16.77 0.80
N VAL A 289 -6.31 17.84 0.71
CA VAL A 289 -5.24 17.98 -0.27
C VAL A 289 -4.17 16.91 -0.06
N GLY A 290 -3.79 16.66 1.19
CA GLY A 290 -2.84 15.61 1.54
C GLY A 290 -3.35 14.21 1.16
N SER A 291 -4.61 13.92 1.45
CA SER A 291 -5.25 12.64 1.12
C SER A 291 -5.28 12.41 -0.39
N PHE A 292 -5.55 13.48 -1.16
CA PHE A 292 -5.50 13.42 -2.62
C PHE A 292 -4.08 13.19 -3.15
N PHE A 293 -3.05 13.78 -2.54
CA PHE A 293 -1.66 13.48 -2.89
C PHE A 293 -1.28 12.04 -2.56
N PHE A 294 -1.67 11.51 -1.39
CA PHE A 294 -1.50 10.09 -1.08
C PHE A 294 -2.26 9.20 -2.08
N PHE A 295 -3.44 9.60 -2.54
CA PHE A 295 -4.19 8.85 -3.55
C PHE A 295 -3.45 8.77 -4.88
N ILE A 296 -2.91 9.89 -5.38
CA ILE A 296 -2.09 9.89 -6.60
C ILE A 296 -0.82 9.05 -6.39
N GLY A 297 -0.12 9.23 -5.26
CA GLY A 297 1.07 8.45 -4.91
C GLY A 297 0.80 6.94 -4.87
N SER A 298 -0.30 6.53 -4.24
CA SER A 298 -0.75 5.13 -4.16
C SER A 298 -1.09 4.56 -5.53
N TRP A 299 -1.68 5.37 -6.42
CA TRP A 299 -1.93 4.97 -7.80
C TRP A 299 -0.63 4.79 -8.59
N MET A 300 0.40 5.61 -8.31
CA MET A 300 1.74 5.40 -8.87
C MET A 300 2.36 4.09 -8.38
N SER A 301 2.10 3.65 -7.15
CA SER A 301 2.51 2.31 -6.68
C SER A 301 1.91 1.20 -7.55
N LEU A 302 0.65 1.32 -7.96
CA LEU A 302 0.01 0.35 -8.86
C LEU A 302 0.59 0.41 -10.29
N VAL A 303 0.97 1.60 -10.77
CA VAL A 303 1.70 1.77 -12.04
C VAL A 303 3.07 1.09 -11.97
N LEU A 304 3.83 1.33 -10.91
CA LEU A 304 5.13 0.71 -10.64
C LEU A 304 5.01 -0.82 -10.60
N TRP A 305 4.00 -1.33 -9.88
CA TRP A 305 3.69 -2.76 -9.86
C TRP A 305 3.47 -3.32 -11.27
N LYS A 306 2.63 -2.67 -12.08
CA LYS A 306 2.40 -3.09 -13.48
C LYS A 306 3.64 -3.01 -14.36
N GLN A 307 4.53 -2.06 -14.08
CA GLN A 307 5.82 -1.92 -14.74
C GLN A 307 6.87 -2.93 -14.22
N GLN A 308 6.48 -3.84 -13.32
CA GLN A 308 7.34 -4.83 -12.66
C GLN A 308 8.41 -4.22 -11.74
N ASN A 309 8.10 -3.05 -11.15
CA ASN A 309 8.91 -2.39 -10.13
C ASN A 309 8.38 -2.74 -8.74
N PHE A 310 8.65 -3.96 -8.27
CA PHE A 310 7.99 -4.53 -7.08
C PHE A 310 8.51 -4.01 -5.75
N GLY A 311 9.69 -3.38 -5.73
CA GLY A 311 10.16 -2.67 -4.55
C GLY A 311 9.35 -1.42 -4.22
N LEU A 312 8.41 -1.00 -5.08
CA LEU A 312 7.56 0.19 -4.92
C LEU A 312 8.35 1.42 -4.47
N GLY A 313 9.53 1.63 -5.06
CA GLY A 313 10.43 2.73 -4.69
C GLY A 313 11.36 2.47 -3.50
N TYR A 314 11.14 1.43 -2.69
CA TYR A 314 11.97 1.10 -1.52
C TYR A 314 13.03 0.02 -1.77
N ALA A 315 12.87 -0.80 -2.81
CA ALA A 315 13.84 -1.84 -3.15
C ALA A 315 14.13 -1.86 -4.66
N LYS A 316 15.12 -1.05 -5.07
CA LYS A 316 15.52 -0.91 -6.48
C LYS A 316 16.07 -2.18 -7.10
N HIS A 317 16.57 -3.14 -6.36
CA HIS A 317 17.07 -4.36 -7.03
C HIS A 317 15.93 -5.32 -7.41
N ILE A 318 14.69 -5.08 -6.94
CA ILE A 318 13.52 -5.91 -7.25
C ILE A 318 12.80 -5.39 -8.51
N TYR A 319 13.49 -5.45 -9.66
CA TYR A 319 12.95 -5.08 -10.96
C TYR A 319 12.75 -6.27 -11.89
N GLY A 320 11.71 -6.19 -12.72
CA GLY A 320 11.45 -7.17 -13.77
C GLY A 320 12.37 -6.96 -14.95
N LYS A 321 12.77 -8.07 -15.60
CA LYS A 321 13.62 -8.05 -16.79
C LYS A 321 12.91 -7.45 -18.03
N SER A 322 11.60 -7.24 -17.97
CA SER A 322 10.79 -6.77 -19.10
C SER A 322 10.03 -5.49 -18.81
N HIS A 323 10.17 -4.48 -19.67
CA HIS A 323 9.27 -3.34 -19.69
C HIS A 323 7.88 -3.78 -20.15
N VAL A 324 6.93 -3.81 -19.22
CA VAL A 324 5.53 -4.11 -19.52
C VAL A 324 4.77 -2.80 -19.75
N VAL A 325 4.07 -2.71 -20.89
CA VAL A 325 3.17 -1.59 -21.17
C VAL A 325 1.93 -1.73 -20.30
N VAL A 326 1.60 -0.66 -19.58
CA VAL A 326 0.43 -0.59 -18.71
C VAL A 326 -0.86 -0.65 -19.53
N ASP A 327 -1.67 -1.69 -19.33
CA ASP A 327 -3.01 -1.78 -19.92
C ASP A 327 -3.96 -0.80 -19.20
N LEU A 328 -4.38 0.25 -19.92
CA LEU A 328 -5.25 1.31 -19.41
C LEU A 328 -6.65 0.80 -19.03
N PRO A 329 -7.38 0.03 -19.87
CA PRO A 329 -8.65 -0.59 -19.49
C PRO A 329 -8.60 -1.35 -18.15
N GLN A 330 -7.55 -2.12 -17.91
CA GLN A 330 -7.40 -2.82 -16.64
C GLN A 330 -7.12 -1.87 -15.47
N GLN A 331 -6.40 -0.76 -15.67
CA GLN A 331 -6.25 0.25 -14.62
C GLN A 331 -7.59 0.95 -14.32
N LEU A 332 -8.36 1.30 -15.34
CA LEU A 332 -9.69 1.88 -15.15
C LEU A 332 -10.62 0.93 -14.39
N MET A 333 -10.54 -0.38 -14.67
CA MET A 333 -11.31 -1.36 -13.90
C MET A 333 -10.85 -1.49 -12.43
N ALA A 334 -9.59 -1.19 -12.12
CA ALA A 334 -9.14 -1.16 -10.73
C ALA A 334 -9.89 -0.08 -9.93
N ILE A 335 -10.28 1.03 -10.55
CA ILE A 335 -11.12 2.07 -9.91
C ILE A 335 -12.46 1.46 -9.48
N VAL A 336 -13.09 0.65 -10.35
CA VAL A 336 -14.37 0.01 -10.05
C VAL A 336 -14.22 -0.99 -8.89
N TYR A 337 -13.20 -1.86 -8.94
CA TYR A 337 -12.98 -2.85 -7.88
C TYR A 337 -12.68 -2.20 -6.53
N ILE A 338 -11.78 -1.21 -6.52
CA ILE A 338 -11.41 -0.49 -5.30
C ILE A 338 -12.61 0.31 -4.78
N GLY A 339 -13.37 0.95 -5.68
CA GLY A 339 -14.59 1.66 -5.31
C GLY A 339 -15.64 0.76 -4.66
N CYS A 340 -15.82 -0.47 -5.17
CA CYS A 340 -16.68 -1.47 -4.51
C CYS A 340 -16.19 -1.77 -3.08
N ILE A 341 -14.88 -1.99 -2.92
CA ILE A 341 -14.28 -2.28 -1.61
C ILE A 341 -14.45 -1.10 -0.64
N THR A 342 -14.10 0.12 -1.06
CA THR A 342 -14.19 1.31 -0.21
C THR A 342 -15.63 1.64 0.14
N MET A 343 -16.60 1.45 -0.76
CA MET A 343 -18.02 1.57 -0.40
C MET A 343 -18.42 0.58 0.68
N GLN A 344 -17.97 -0.68 0.64
CA GLN A 344 -18.29 -1.62 1.72
C GLN A 344 -17.60 -1.27 3.04
N TRP A 345 -16.40 -0.68 3.00
CA TRP A 345 -15.78 -0.14 4.20
C TRP A 345 -16.59 1.02 4.81
N GLU A 346 -17.13 1.93 4.00
CA GLU A 346 -18.03 2.98 4.47
C GLU A 346 -19.37 2.44 4.99
N ARG A 347 -19.92 1.40 4.34
CA ARG A 347 -21.11 0.71 4.89
C ARG A 347 -20.82 0.03 6.22
N LEU A 348 -19.62 -0.52 6.39
CA LEU A 348 -19.18 -1.08 7.67
C LEU A 348 -19.08 0.02 8.74
N ALA A 349 -18.56 1.19 8.38
CA ALA A 349 -18.53 2.37 9.25
C ALA A 349 -19.94 2.78 9.71
N ASN A 350 -20.90 2.90 8.77
CA ASN A 350 -22.31 3.16 9.07
C ASN A 350 -22.94 2.09 9.98
N CYS A 351 -22.52 0.83 9.84
CA CYS A 351 -23.00 -0.23 10.73
C CYS A 351 -22.49 -0.07 12.15
N PHE A 352 -21.27 0.43 12.36
CA PHE A 352 -20.72 0.61 13.70
C PHE A 352 -21.24 1.85 14.44
N THR A 353 -21.73 2.85 13.73
CA THR A 353 -22.25 4.08 14.35
C THR A 353 -23.73 4.03 14.68
N TYR A 354 -24.49 3.18 13.99
CA TYR A 354 -25.94 3.21 14.06
C TYR A 354 -26.52 1.85 14.49
N ASP A 355 -27.49 1.89 15.41
CA ASP A 355 -28.20 0.69 15.87
C ASP A 355 -29.27 0.28 14.86
N TRP A 356 -28.89 -0.55 13.90
CA TRP A 356 -29.79 -1.17 12.92
C TRP A 356 -30.79 -2.18 13.52
N GLY A 357 -30.88 -2.25 14.86
CA GLY A 357 -31.78 -3.12 15.59
C GLY A 357 -31.58 -4.59 15.24
N TYR A 358 -32.70 -5.29 15.00
CA TYR A 358 -32.69 -6.74 14.74
C TYR A 358 -31.84 -7.14 13.51
N TYR A 359 -31.66 -6.25 12.54
CA TYR A 359 -30.96 -6.57 11.29
C TYR A 359 -29.45 -6.27 11.31
N HIS A 360 -28.92 -5.67 12.38
CA HIS A 360 -27.51 -5.28 12.48
C HIS A 360 -26.53 -6.42 12.12
N ASN A 361 -26.72 -7.60 12.73
CA ASN A 361 -25.86 -8.76 12.46
C ASN A 361 -25.95 -9.28 11.02
N VAL A 362 -27.13 -9.16 10.39
CA VAL A 362 -27.35 -9.58 9.00
C VAL A 362 -26.62 -8.65 8.05
N TYR A 363 -26.70 -7.33 8.28
CA TYR A 363 -25.97 -6.33 7.50
C TYR A 363 -24.46 -6.50 7.63
N LEU A 364 -23.93 -6.70 8.84
CA LEU A 364 -22.50 -6.95 9.04
C LEU A 364 -22.01 -8.20 8.29
N LEU A 365 -22.79 -9.29 8.30
CA LEU A 365 -22.45 -10.50 7.56
C LEU A 365 -22.45 -10.25 6.04
N GLU A 366 -23.45 -9.51 5.54
CA GLU A 366 -23.53 -9.15 4.12
C GLU A 366 -22.34 -8.30 3.67
N ILE A 367 -22.01 -7.26 4.44
CA ILE A 367 -20.87 -6.36 4.17
C ILE A 367 -19.55 -7.14 4.20
N THR A 368 -19.35 -7.98 5.22
CA THR A 368 -18.15 -8.83 5.34
C THR A 368 -18.03 -9.79 4.15
N PHE A 369 -19.14 -10.41 3.73
CA PHE A 369 -19.17 -11.28 2.56
C PHE A 369 -18.80 -10.53 1.28
N ARG A 370 -19.35 -9.33 1.06
CA ARG A 370 -19.04 -8.50 -0.10
C ARG A 370 -17.57 -8.03 -0.09
N LEU A 371 -17.05 -7.61 1.06
CA LEU A 371 -15.63 -7.29 1.23
C LEU A 371 -14.75 -8.47 0.84
N LEU A 372 -15.03 -9.67 1.35
CA LEU A 372 -14.29 -10.87 1.01
C LEU A 372 -14.37 -11.18 -0.49
N LEU A 373 -15.57 -11.11 -1.07
CA LEU A 373 -15.80 -11.35 -2.50
C LEU A 373 -14.98 -10.39 -3.38
N TYR A 374 -15.00 -9.09 -3.10
CA TYR A 374 -14.28 -8.10 -3.88
C TYR A 374 -12.76 -8.25 -3.73
N HIS A 375 -12.26 -8.58 -2.53
CA HIS A 375 -10.85 -8.91 -2.33
C HIS A 375 -10.45 -10.19 -3.07
N CYS A 376 -11.31 -11.21 -3.14
CA CYS A 376 -11.07 -12.40 -3.95
C CYS A 376 -11.01 -12.08 -5.46
N ILE A 377 -11.88 -11.19 -5.95
CA ILE A 377 -11.83 -10.72 -7.35
C ILE A 377 -10.50 -9.98 -7.60
N MET A 378 -10.07 -9.10 -6.70
CA MET A 378 -8.78 -8.42 -6.79
C MET A 378 -7.59 -9.39 -6.75
N PHE A 379 -7.65 -10.42 -5.89
CA PHE A 379 -6.66 -11.49 -5.84
C PHE A 379 -6.57 -12.24 -7.19
N LEU A 380 -7.70 -12.59 -7.79
CA LEU A 380 -7.73 -13.23 -9.10
C LEU A 380 -7.17 -12.30 -10.19
N MET A 381 -7.49 -11.01 -10.13
CA MET A 381 -6.96 -10.00 -11.05
C MET A 381 -5.43 -9.84 -10.94
N SER A 382 -4.85 -9.98 -9.75
CA SER A 382 -3.40 -9.92 -9.55
C SER A 382 -2.70 -11.11 -10.21
N ALA A 383 -3.34 -12.28 -10.29
CA ALA A 383 -2.81 -13.42 -11.05
C ALA A 383 -3.07 -13.28 -12.56
N LEU A 384 -4.22 -12.72 -12.95
CA LEU A 384 -4.66 -12.73 -14.35
C LEU A 384 -4.03 -11.64 -15.24
N HIS A 385 -3.34 -10.65 -14.67
CA HIS A 385 -2.72 -9.59 -15.46
C HIS A 385 -1.54 -10.06 -16.32
N THR A 386 -0.86 -11.14 -15.93
CA THR A 386 0.27 -11.74 -16.67
C THR A 386 -0.15 -12.89 -17.56
N THR A 387 -1.39 -13.38 -17.46
CA THR A 387 -1.82 -14.53 -18.27
C THR A 387 -2.11 -14.10 -19.71
N PRO A 388 -1.71 -14.92 -20.70
CA PRO A 388 -1.98 -14.62 -22.10
C PRO A 388 -3.49 -14.52 -22.34
N ASN A 389 -3.89 -13.56 -23.18
CA ASN A 389 -5.29 -13.29 -23.53
C ASN A 389 -5.87 -14.41 -24.43
N ARG A 390 -6.01 -15.60 -23.85
CA ARG A 390 -6.49 -16.83 -24.49
C ARG A 390 -7.68 -17.37 -23.69
N HIS A 391 -8.50 -18.18 -24.35
CA HIS A 391 -9.56 -18.91 -23.66
C HIS A 391 -8.94 -19.93 -22.67
N PRO A 392 -9.51 -20.10 -21.46
CA PRO A 392 -10.75 -19.52 -20.94
C PRO A 392 -10.59 -18.17 -20.19
N PHE A 393 -9.36 -17.73 -19.92
CA PHE A 393 -9.07 -16.59 -19.04
C PHE A 393 -9.69 -15.27 -19.51
N ARG A 394 -9.80 -15.05 -20.82
CA ARG A 394 -10.48 -13.87 -21.37
C ARG A 394 -11.95 -13.77 -20.94
N PHE A 395 -12.68 -14.89 -20.93
CA PHE A 395 -14.08 -14.92 -20.50
C PHE A 395 -14.20 -14.69 -19.01
N LEU A 396 -13.30 -15.27 -18.22
CA LEU A 396 -13.26 -15.06 -16.77
C LEU A 396 -13.02 -13.58 -16.43
N LEU A 397 -12.04 -12.94 -17.09
CA LEU A 397 -11.78 -11.50 -16.93
C LEU A 397 -13.00 -10.65 -17.28
N TRP A 398 -13.69 -10.96 -18.37
CA TRP A 398 -14.89 -10.22 -18.76
C TRP A 398 -16.04 -10.42 -17.76
N ALA A 399 -16.27 -11.65 -17.31
CA ALA A 399 -17.29 -11.96 -16.32
C ALA A 399 -17.03 -11.21 -15.00
N MET A 400 -15.79 -11.21 -14.49
CA MET A 400 -15.43 -10.46 -13.27
C MET A 400 -15.67 -8.95 -13.43
N ARG A 401 -15.36 -8.37 -14.60
CA ARG A 401 -15.62 -6.95 -14.87
C ARG A 401 -17.11 -6.62 -14.86
N VAL A 402 -17.94 -7.45 -15.50
CA VAL A 402 -19.40 -7.25 -15.52
C VAL A 402 -19.98 -7.37 -14.11
N ILE A 403 -19.55 -8.38 -13.33
CA ILE A 403 -19.97 -8.56 -11.94
C ILE A 403 -19.59 -7.34 -11.11
N ALA A 404 -18.36 -6.83 -11.22
CA ALA A 404 -17.93 -5.67 -10.47
C ALA A 404 -18.64 -4.37 -10.88
N LEU A 405 -18.93 -4.17 -12.17
CA LEU A 405 -19.71 -3.01 -12.61
C LEU A 405 -21.15 -3.04 -12.06
N TYR A 406 -21.79 -4.21 -12.10
CA TYR A 406 -23.12 -4.40 -11.52
C TYR A 406 -23.09 -4.16 -10.00
N ALA A 407 -22.12 -4.76 -9.32
CA ALA A 407 -21.90 -4.59 -7.89
C ALA A 407 -21.66 -3.13 -7.51
N PHE A 408 -20.84 -2.41 -8.28
CA PHE A 408 -20.57 -0.99 -8.06
C PHE A 408 -21.85 -0.14 -8.09
N VAL A 409 -22.70 -0.32 -9.11
CA VAL A 409 -23.97 0.41 -9.20
C VAL A 409 -24.90 0.05 -8.04
N GLY A 410 -24.97 -1.23 -7.67
CA GLY A 410 -25.74 -1.68 -6.52
C GLY A 410 -25.25 -1.08 -5.20
N ASP A 411 -23.95 -1.02 -5.00
CA ASP A 411 -23.32 -0.49 -3.80
C ASP A 411 -23.48 1.03 -3.68
N VAL A 412 -23.40 1.77 -4.79
CA VAL A 412 -23.72 3.21 -4.82
C VAL A 412 -25.17 3.45 -4.39
N TYR A 413 -26.10 2.63 -4.89
CA TYR A 413 -27.51 2.75 -4.52
C TYR A 413 -27.74 2.44 -3.03
N LEU A 414 -27.15 1.36 -2.52
CA LEU A 414 -27.28 0.97 -1.12
C LEU A 414 -26.67 2.00 -0.17
N LEU A 415 -25.44 2.44 -0.45
CA LEU A 415 -24.76 3.45 0.37
C LEU A 415 -25.55 4.75 0.40
N ARG A 416 -26.05 5.22 -0.76
CA ARG A 416 -26.92 6.42 -0.80
C ARG A 416 -28.19 6.24 0.01
N LYS A 417 -28.82 5.08 -0.06
CA LYS A 417 -30.05 4.80 0.71
C LYS A 417 -29.74 4.85 2.21
N GLU A 418 -28.69 4.17 2.65
CA GLU A 418 -28.24 4.18 4.05
C GLU A 418 -27.93 5.60 4.53
N SER A 419 -27.27 6.44 3.72
CA SER A 419 -27.05 7.86 4.04
C SER A 419 -28.36 8.63 4.26
N LEU A 420 -29.39 8.36 3.44
CA LEU A 420 -30.68 9.03 3.56
C LEU A 420 -31.46 8.55 4.78
N ASP A 421 -31.41 7.24 5.06
CA ASP A 421 -32.04 6.64 6.23
C ASP A 421 -31.41 7.24 7.51
N LEU A 422 -30.07 7.29 7.59
CA LEU A 422 -29.32 7.94 8.68
C LEU A 422 -29.69 9.42 8.86
N ALA A 423 -29.84 10.16 7.76
CA ALA A 423 -30.21 11.57 7.80
C ALA A 423 -31.67 11.81 8.22
N SER A 424 -32.56 10.84 7.96
CA SER A 424 -33.98 10.93 8.33
C SER A 424 -34.21 10.69 9.82
N GLU A 425 -33.49 9.73 10.41
CA GLU A 425 -33.67 9.39 11.82
C GLU A 425 -33.02 10.39 12.77
N GLY A 426 -31.93 11.03 12.37
CA GLY A 426 -31.38 12.17 13.10
C GLY A 426 -32.40 13.32 13.30
N ARG A 427 -33.48 13.36 12.52
CA ARG A 427 -34.58 14.34 12.70
C ARG A 427 -35.66 13.88 13.67
N GLU A 428 -35.76 12.59 13.96
CA GLU A 428 -36.78 12.05 14.88
C GLU A 428 -36.27 11.98 16.33
N SER A 429 -34.95 12.01 16.54
CA SER A 429 -34.33 11.96 17.86
C SER A 429 -34.16 13.31 18.56
N ASP A 430 -34.28 14.41 17.81
CA ASP A 430 -34.24 15.81 18.28
C ASP A 430 -35.66 16.35 18.51
#